data_AF-A0A6B3FGT2-F1
#
_entry.id   AF-A0A6B3FGT2-F1
#
_cell.length_a   1.000
_cell.length_b   1.000
_cell.length_c   1.000
_cell.angle_alpha   90.00
_cell.angle_beta   90.00
_cell.angle_gamma   90.00
#
_symmetry.space_group_name_H-M   'P 1'
#
loop_
_entity.id
_entity.type
_entity.pdbx_description
1 polymer ?
#
loop_
_entity_poly.entity_id
_entity_poly.type
_entity_poly.pdbx_seq_one_letter_code
_entity_poly.pdbx_strand_id
1 'polypeptide(L)'
;MPSSSTTHFDHLMTAGAPEPGTRLRLADGTFLLVQAPPGADAVEVFLYAGLTAPDTDAWTSDDPWELLLTGGNPGDGMTYRDVPVSAVRELILQHGGEHPDQDVTLIRPSLKRHEEWAPDLAAKITDLRGRLADGFSEYDVQEVFGYIEDKGGPVLACLWEYINQDGFGGTTQFLYEDPDGGFFQLSTAFTGWLSGEKATPGPVESWLGEPADAFEPAFTDHVYNYALDDRTAGTVLHAALAEYNIKTMTGDAGLSLAIPLNNTPLHEMFNQRHLLVSSHGPSIDHAPEDHTGWIVQIHDALGHPVGDPIHAAGDGTALINCTTDSAAAAAAIAALRAAAPAAN
;
A
#
# COMPACT_ATOMS: atom_id res chain seq x y z
N MET A 1 12.96 -4.34 29.76
CA MET A 1 12.67 -5.74 29.36
C MET A 1 11.62 -5.66 28.27
N PRO A 2 11.78 -6.38 27.15
CA PRO A 2 10.75 -6.40 26.11
C PRO A 2 9.41 -6.85 26.72
N SER A 3 8.35 -6.17 26.33
CA SER A 3 6.99 -6.42 26.80
C SER A 3 6.44 -7.62 26.05
N SER A 4 6.29 -8.77 26.72
CA SER A 4 5.64 -9.97 26.16
C SER A 4 4.10 -9.81 26.15
N SER A 5 3.62 -8.76 25.50
CA SER A 5 2.19 -8.36 25.43
C SER A 5 1.56 -8.83 24.12
N THR A 6 0.27 -9.16 24.19
CA THR A 6 -0.66 -9.36 23.04
C THR A 6 -1.85 -8.40 23.13
N THR A 7 -1.72 -7.31 23.88
CA THR A 7 -2.81 -6.41 24.26
C THR A 7 -3.51 -5.79 23.05
N HIS A 8 -2.77 -5.41 22.01
CA HIS A 8 -3.35 -4.81 20.81
C HIS A 8 -4.09 -5.84 19.99
N PHE A 9 -3.48 -6.99 19.78
CA PHE A 9 -4.13 -8.11 19.12
C PHE A 9 -5.42 -8.48 19.85
N ASP A 10 -5.40 -8.56 21.18
CA ASP A 10 -6.59 -8.82 22.00
C ASP A 10 -7.66 -7.73 21.86
N HIS A 11 -7.25 -6.46 21.77
CA HIS A 11 -8.15 -5.35 21.48
C HIS A 11 -8.77 -5.46 20.08
N LEU A 12 -7.97 -5.79 19.06
CA LEU A 12 -8.46 -6.02 17.69
C LEU A 12 -9.47 -7.15 17.64
N MET A 13 -9.24 -8.24 18.38
CA MET A 13 -10.19 -9.35 18.45
C MET A 13 -11.50 -8.94 19.13
N THR A 14 -11.48 -7.94 20.01
CA THR A 14 -12.68 -7.44 20.68
C THR A 14 -13.42 -6.42 19.82
N ALA A 15 -12.69 -5.51 19.17
CA ALA A 15 -13.26 -4.40 18.39
C ALA A 15 -13.59 -4.76 16.93
N GLY A 16 -12.96 -5.82 16.41
CA GLY A 16 -12.86 -6.09 14.97
C GLY A 16 -11.71 -5.32 14.34
N ALA A 17 -11.06 -5.92 13.34
CA ALA A 17 -10.10 -5.19 12.51
C ALA A 17 -10.87 -4.33 11.50
N PRO A 18 -10.56 -3.02 11.34
CA PRO A 18 -11.03 -2.25 10.19
C PRO A 18 -10.57 -2.89 8.88
N GLU A 19 -11.32 -2.65 7.80
CA GLU A 19 -10.86 -2.94 6.43
C GLU A 19 -10.13 -1.72 5.85
N PRO A 20 -8.98 -1.92 5.16
CA PRO A 20 -8.23 -3.17 5.02
C PRO A 20 -7.53 -3.56 6.34
N GLY A 21 -7.26 -4.87 6.54
CA GLY A 21 -6.83 -5.47 7.82
C GLY A 21 -5.75 -4.72 8.64
N THR A 22 -5.70 -4.98 9.94
CA THR A 22 -4.80 -4.23 10.84
C THR A 22 -3.38 -4.79 10.87
N ARG A 23 -2.40 -3.91 10.69
CA ARG A 23 -0.98 -4.24 10.81
C ARG A 23 -0.55 -4.29 12.28
N LEU A 24 0.16 -5.34 12.65
CA LEU A 24 0.79 -5.52 13.96
C LEU A 24 2.31 -5.61 13.80
N ARG A 25 3.07 -4.73 14.47
CA ARG A 25 4.52 -4.82 14.62
C ARG A 25 4.90 -5.69 15.82
N LEU A 26 5.88 -6.56 15.65
CA LEU A 26 6.40 -7.42 16.70
C LEU A 26 7.64 -6.78 17.34
N ALA A 27 8.02 -7.24 18.53
CA ALA A 27 9.10 -6.64 19.31
C ALA A 27 10.49 -6.77 18.65
N ASP A 28 10.65 -7.70 17.71
CA ASP A 28 11.86 -7.85 16.89
C ASP A 28 11.86 -7.01 15.60
N GLY A 29 10.81 -6.19 15.40
CA GLY A 29 10.67 -5.30 14.25
C GLY A 29 9.99 -5.91 13.03
N THR A 30 9.64 -7.19 13.05
CA THR A 30 8.83 -7.83 12.00
C THR A 30 7.35 -7.41 12.10
N PHE A 31 6.56 -7.73 11.07
CA PHE A 31 5.15 -7.35 11.02
C PHE A 31 4.28 -8.49 10.49
N LEU A 32 3.00 -8.45 10.83
CA LEU A 32 1.93 -9.25 10.24
C LEU A 32 0.68 -8.38 10.04
N LEU A 33 -0.17 -8.73 9.09
CA LEU A 33 -1.52 -8.17 8.99
C LEU A 33 -2.52 -9.17 9.54
N VAL A 34 -3.52 -8.68 10.27
CA VAL A 34 -4.64 -9.47 10.78
C VAL A 34 -5.95 -8.91 10.26
N GLN A 35 -6.76 -9.78 9.66
CA GLN A 35 -8.14 -9.48 9.34
C GLN A 35 -9.06 -10.42 10.12
N ALA A 36 -9.96 -9.83 10.89
CA ALA A 36 -10.84 -10.56 11.79
C ALA A 36 -12.13 -9.79 12.06
N PRO A 37 -13.30 -10.42 11.97
CA PRO A 37 -14.50 -9.85 12.55
C PRO A 37 -14.39 -9.81 14.09
N PRO A 38 -15.12 -8.90 14.76
CA PRO A 38 -15.15 -8.85 16.21
C PRO A 38 -15.58 -10.19 16.82
N GLY A 39 -14.79 -10.71 17.76
CA GLY A 39 -15.06 -11.95 18.50
C GLY A 39 -14.80 -13.23 17.73
N ALA A 40 -14.06 -13.19 16.62
CA ALA A 40 -13.68 -14.39 15.87
C ALA A 40 -12.76 -15.32 16.69
N ASP A 41 -12.97 -16.64 16.59
CA ASP A 41 -12.09 -17.65 17.19
C ASP A 41 -10.88 -17.97 16.29
N ALA A 42 -10.94 -17.58 15.02
CA ALA A 42 -9.91 -17.73 14.02
C ALA A 42 -9.88 -16.49 13.10
N VAL A 43 -8.72 -16.20 12.51
CA VAL A 43 -8.47 -14.99 11.75
C VAL A 43 -7.72 -15.30 10.46
N GLU A 44 -7.74 -14.36 9.54
CA GLU A 44 -6.85 -14.34 8.39
C GLU A 44 -5.58 -13.57 8.74
N VAL A 45 -4.43 -14.16 8.44
CA VAL A 45 -3.11 -13.61 8.75
C VAL A 45 -2.26 -13.57 7.51
N PHE A 46 -1.73 -12.39 7.18
CA PHE A 46 -0.64 -12.26 6.21
C PHE A 46 0.68 -12.07 6.94
N LEU A 47 1.63 -12.99 6.70
CA LEU A 47 3.00 -12.90 7.21
C LEU A 47 3.89 -12.28 6.13
N TYR A 48 4.52 -11.14 6.44
CA TYR A 48 5.46 -10.50 5.52
C TYR A 48 6.77 -11.30 5.37
N ALA A 49 7.52 -11.03 4.31
CA ALA A 49 8.86 -11.57 4.11
C ALA A 49 9.74 -11.43 5.37
N GLY A 50 10.37 -12.54 5.77
CA GLY A 50 11.19 -12.63 6.98
C GLY A 50 10.44 -13.15 8.22
N LEU A 51 9.12 -13.24 8.19
CA LEU A 51 8.30 -13.86 9.24
C LEU A 51 7.84 -15.26 8.78
N THR A 52 8.30 -16.31 9.46
CA THR A 52 7.98 -17.70 9.10
C THR A 52 6.84 -18.23 9.96
N ALA A 53 5.83 -18.84 9.34
CA ALA A 53 4.77 -19.49 10.09
C ALA A 53 5.31 -20.68 10.92
N PRO A 54 4.85 -20.85 12.17
CA PRO A 54 5.17 -22.03 12.97
C PRO A 54 4.70 -23.32 12.29
N ASP A 55 5.55 -24.35 12.30
CA ASP A 55 5.24 -25.69 11.77
C ASP A 55 4.25 -26.44 12.68
N THR A 56 2.97 -26.08 12.56
CA THR A 56 1.85 -26.62 13.34
C THR A 56 0.59 -26.64 12.47
N ASP A 57 -0.38 -27.50 12.82
CA ASP A 57 -1.67 -27.62 12.12
C ASP A 57 -2.47 -26.29 12.04
N ALA A 58 -2.15 -25.31 12.90
CA ALA A 58 -2.78 -24.00 12.90
C ALA A 58 -2.44 -23.13 11.68
N TRP A 59 -1.34 -23.44 10.97
CA TRP A 59 -0.82 -22.67 9.84
C TRP A 59 -0.78 -23.48 8.54
N THR A 60 -1.63 -24.51 8.42
CA THR A 60 -1.66 -25.38 7.23
C THR A 60 -2.73 -25.02 6.21
N SER A 61 -3.67 -24.14 6.58
CA SER A 61 -4.67 -23.60 5.64
C SER A 61 -4.05 -22.42 4.90
N ASP A 62 -3.02 -22.72 4.10
CA ASP A 62 -2.52 -21.77 3.13
C ASP A 62 -3.63 -21.52 2.10
N ASP A 63 -3.83 -20.26 1.72
CA ASP A 63 -4.55 -19.98 0.49
C ASP A 63 -3.55 -19.60 -0.60
N PRO A 64 -2.88 -20.59 -1.21
CA PRO A 64 -1.95 -20.33 -2.30
C PRO A 64 -2.71 -19.84 -3.54
N TRP A 65 -4.03 -20.05 -3.61
CA TRP A 65 -4.87 -19.49 -4.65
C TRP A 65 -5.08 -18.02 -4.42
N GLU A 66 -5.21 -17.54 -3.18
CA GLU A 66 -5.17 -16.11 -2.95
C GLU A 66 -3.85 -15.55 -3.42
N LEU A 67 -2.68 -16.09 -3.07
CA LEU A 67 -1.41 -15.50 -3.55
C LEU A 67 -1.28 -15.51 -5.09
N LEU A 68 -1.82 -16.53 -5.75
CA LEU A 68 -1.88 -16.65 -7.21
C LEU A 68 -2.92 -15.73 -7.86
N LEU A 69 -4.07 -15.54 -7.23
CA LEU A 69 -5.15 -14.67 -7.70
C LEU A 69 -4.85 -13.21 -7.36
N THR A 70 -4.21 -12.97 -6.21
CA THR A 70 -3.79 -11.68 -5.65
C THR A 70 -2.48 -11.17 -6.20
N GLY A 71 -1.77 -12.02 -6.93
CA GLY A 71 -0.55 -11.58 -7.56
C GLY A 71 0.55 -11.20 -6.57
N GLY A 72 0.54 -11.76 -5.37
CA GLY A 72 1.77 -11.72 -4.59
C GLY A 72 2.89 -12.37 -5.40
N ASN A 73 4.05 -11.72 -5.49
CA ASN A 73 5.24 -12.49 -5.82
C ASN A 73 5.38 -13.50 -4.66
N PRO A 74 5.60 -14.80 -4.91
CA PRO A 74 5.68 -15.82 -3.86
C PRO A 74 6.83 -15.62 -2.84
N GLY A 75 7.56 -14.51 -2.93
CA GLY A 75 8.56 -14.06 -1.97
C GLY A 75 8.12 -12.95 -1.00
N ASP A 76 6.97 -12.30 -1.19
CA ASP A 76 6.62 -11.08 -0.43
C ASP A 76 5.86 -11.37 0.87
N GLY A 77 5.35 -12.59 1.03
CA GLY A 77 4.68 -13.04 2.24
C GLY A 77 3.84 -14.30 2.01
N MET A 78 3.09 -14.70 3.03
CA MET A 78 2.17 -15.84 2.97
C MET A 78 0.87 -15.51 3.72
N THR A 79 -0.27 -15.73 3.07
CA THR A 79 -1.60 -15.64 3.70
C THR A 79 -2.01 -17.00 4.25
N TYR A 80 -2.48 -17.00 5.50
CA TYR A 80 -3.05 -18.15 6.18
C TYR A 80 -4.47 -17.82 6.63
N ARG A 81 -5.40 -18.71 6.30
CA ARG A 81 -6.80 -18.58 6.69
C ARG A 81 -7.11 -19.43 7.90
N ASP A 82 -8.18 -19.06 8.60
CA ASP A 82 -8.67 -19.80 9.76
C ASP A 82 -7.59 -20.04 10.84
N VAL A 83 -6.61 -19.13 10.96
CA VAL A 83 -5.55 -19.25 11.98
C VAL A 83 -6.18 -19.01 13.34
N PRO A 84 -6.14 -19.98 14.27
CA PRO A 84 -6.69 -19.78 15.60
C PRO A 84 -6.06 -18.57 16.29
N VAL A 85 -6.88 -17.75 16.94
CA VAL A 85 -6.41 -16.55 17.66
C VAL A 85 -5.28 -16.88 18.65
N SER A 86 -5.33 -18.06 19.28
CA SER A 86 -4.25 -18.54 20.17
C SER A 86 -2.92 -18.74 19.45
N ALA A 87 -2.94 -19.24 18.20
CA ALA A 87 -1.71 -19.45 17.42
C ALA A 87 -1.07 -18.12 17.01
N VAL A 88 -1.87 -17.09 16.70
CA VAL A 88 -1.35 -15.74 16.44
C VAL A 88 -0.73 -15.12 17.69
N ARG A 89 -1.36 -15.28 18.87
CA ARG A 89 -0.76 -14.85 20.15
C ARG A 89 0.58 -15.54 20.40
N GLU A 90 0.66 -16.85 20.16
CA GLU A 90 1.90 -17.60 20.32
C GLU A 90 3.00 -17.09 19.38
N LEU A 91 2.68 -16.79 18.11
CA LEU A 91 3.61 -16.17 17.18
C LEU A 91 4.10 -14.80 17.70
N ILE A 92 3.20 -13.92 18.11
CA ILE A 92 3.55 -12.61 18.67
C ILE A 92 4.53 -12.78 19.85
N LEU A 93 4.25 -13.72 20.76
CA LEU A 93 5.10 -13.98 21.93
C LEU A 93 6.46 -14.60 21.55
N GLN A 94 6.52 -15.46 20.53
CA GLN A 94 7.78 -16.01 20.01
C GLN A 94 8.71 -14.90 19.50
N HIS A 95 8.14 -13.83 18.94
CA HIS A 95 8.86 -12.65 18.49
C HIS A 95 9.05 -11.58 19.59
N GLY A 96 8.89 -11.96 20.86
CA GLY A 96 9.15 -11.10 22.01
C GLY A 96 7.97 -10.26 22.49
N GLY A 97 6.79 -10.44 21.89
CA GLY A 97 5.58 -9.66 22.13
C GLY A 97 5.31 -8.63 21.04
N GLU A 98 4.29 -7.80 21.24
CA GLU A 98 4.05 -6.61 20.43
C GLU A 98 5.16 -5.57 20.62
N HIS A 99 5.45 -4.80 19.58
CA HIS A 99 6.34 -3.65 19.69
C HIS A 99 5.79 -2.65 20.73
N PRO A 100 6.62 -2.00 21.58
CA PRO A 100 6.12 -1.04 22.57
C PRO A 100 5.37 0.16 21.96
N ASP A 101 5.67 0.48 20.70
CA ASP A 101 5.07 1.61 19.98
C ASP A 101 3.81 1.23 19.18
N GLN A 102 3.23 0.05 19.44
CA GLN A 102 2.03 -0.45 18.77
C GLN A 102 0.78 0.42 19.03
N ASP A 103 0.72 1.05 20.21
CA ASP A 103 -0.41 1.86 20.71
C ASP A 103 -0.21 3.33 20.39
N VAL A 104 0.88 3.65 19.70
CA VAL A 104 0.95 4.89 18.95
C VAL A 104 -0.03 4.67 17.80
N THR A 105 -1.33 4.83 18.10
CA THR A 105 -2.21 5.57 17.20
C THR A 105 -1.28 6.68 16.75
N LEU A 106 -0.95 6.72 15.47
CA LEU A 106 -0.17 7.80 14.90
C LEU A 106 -1.09 9.02 14.95
N ILE A 107 -1.44 9.44 16.18
CA ILE A 107 -1.87 10.75 16.54
C ILE A 107 -0.67 11.52 16.09
N ARG A 108 -0.85 12.09 14.91
CA ARG A 108 0.08 13.00 14.28
C ARG A 108 0.74 13.77 15.41
N PRO A 109 2.05 13.57 15.62
CA PRO A 109 2.69 14.11 16.81
C PRO A 109 2.40 15.59 16.90
N SER A 110 2.42 16.13 18.13
CA SER A 110 2.18 17.57 18.30
C SER A 110 3.20 18.33 17.46
N LEU A 111 2.74 18.88 16.33
CA LEU A 111 3.56 19.62 15.40
C LEU A 111 4.21 20.75 16.21
N LYS A 112 5.54 20.76 16.23
CA LYS A 112 6.33 21.78 16.94
C LYS A 112 6.68 22.88 15.98
N ARG A 113 6.46 24.13 16.39
CA ARG A 113 7.00 25.27 15.64
C ARG A 113 8.52 25.26 15.72
N HIS A 114 9.15 25.91 14.73
CA HIS A 114 10.60 25.96 14.62
C HIS A 114 11.32 26.52 15.86
N GLU A 115 10.67 27.40 16.64
CA GLU A 115 11.26 27.94 17.88
C GLU A 115 11.36 26.91 19.00
N GLU A 116 10.69 25.77 18.88
CA GLU A 116 10.61 24.72 19.90
C GLU A 116 11.56 23.54 19.61
N TRP A 117 12.30 23.58 18.50
CA TRP A 117 13.24 22.53 18.14
C TRP A 117 14.45 22.50 19.06
N ALA A 118 15.00 21.30 19.28
CA ALA A 118 16.17 21.15 20.13
C ALA A 118 17.38 21.91 19.54
N PRO A 119 18.01 22.85 20.29
CA PRO A 119 19.10 23.68 19.76
C PRO A 119 20.37 22.87 19.46
N ASP A 120 20.50 21.66 20.02
CA ASP A 120 21.58 20.71 19.80
C ASP A 120 21.17 19.55 18.87
N LEU A 121 20.03 19.64 18.18
CA LEU A 121 19.49 18.58 17.32
C LEU A 121 20.50 18.09 16.29
N ALA A 122 21.16 19.02 15.58
CA ALA A 122 22.16 18.68 14.57
C ALA A 122 23.29 17.78 15.10
N ALA A 123 23.67 17.92 16.39
CA ALA A 123 24.66 17.06 17.02
C ALA A 123 24.07 15.69 17.40
N LYS A 124 22.79 15.65 17.80
CA LYS A 124 22.07 14.43 18.20
C LYS A 124 21.75 13.49 17.04
N ILE A 125 21.69 14.00 15.81
CA ILE A 125 21.32 13.21 14.61
C ILE A 125 22.48 12.96 13.64
N THR A 126 23.73 13.23 14.05
CA THR A 126 24.90 13.13 13.15
C THR A 126 25.07 11.76 12.49
N ASP A 127 24.56 10.71 13.12
CA ASP A 127 24.57 9.33 12.64
C ASP A 127 23.62 9.07 11.45
N LEU A 128 22.65 9.96 11.18
CA LEU A 128 21.74 9.80 10.04
C LEU A 128 22.33 10.23 8.69
N ARG A 129 23.57 10.71 8.66
CA ARG A 129 24.24 11.15 7.42
C ARG A 129 24.28 10.02 6.40
N GLY A 130 23.74 10.26 5.21
CA GLY A 130 23.76 9.29 4.12
C GLY A 130 22.78 8.12 4.27
N ARG A 131 21.87 8.15 5.26
CA ARG A 131 20.87 7.07 5.44
C ARG A 131 19.90 6.98 4.26
N LEU A 132 19.75 8.04 3.46
CA LEU A 132 18.87 8.10 2.29
C LEU A 132 19.65 8.30 0.97
N ALA A 133 20.86 7.73 0.87
CA ALA A 133 21.77 7.94 -0.27
C ALA A 133 21.51 7.04 -1.49
N ASP A 134 21.13 5.77 -1.29
CA ASP A 134 21.21 4.72 -2.31
C ASP A 134 19.83 4.12 -2.65
N GLY A 135 18.84 4.98 -2.84
CA GLY A 135 17.44 4.56 -2.85
C GLY A 135 17.01 4.20 -1.42
N PHE A 136 15.78 4.54 -1.09
CA PHE A 136 15.24 4.33 0.24
C PHE A 136 13.77 3.99 0.10
N SER A 137 13.29 3.17 1.02
CA SER A 137 11.88 2.80 1.14
C SER A 137 11.14 3.79 2.03
N GLU A 138 9.82 3.68 2.06
CA GLU A 138 8.96 4.36 3.05
C GLU A 138 9.35 4.02 4.49
N TYR A 139 9.90 2.82 4.74
CA TYR A 139 10.38 2.43 6.07
C TYR A 139 11.64 3.17 6.49
N ASP A 140 12.58 3.35 5.56
CA ASP A 140 13.78 4.14 5.82
C ASP A 140 13.41 5.59 6.13
N VAL A 141 12.42 6.16 5.42
CA VAL A 141 11.86 7.48 5.71
C VAL A 141 11.25 7.51 7.11
N GLN A 142 10.40 6.54 7.46
CA GLN A 142 9.75 6.48 8.78
C GLN A 142 10.78 6.38 9.90
N GLU A 143 11.81 5.54 9.75
CA GLU A 143 12.87 5.38 10.75
C GLU A 143 13.66 6.67 10.93
N VAL A 144 14.11 7.29 9.83
CA VAL A 144 14.93 8.51 9.86
C VAL A 144 14.13 9.69 10.40
N PHE A 145 12.90 9.89 9.94
CA PHE A 145 12.08 11.04 10.31
C PHE A 145 11.53 10.91 11.73
N GLY A 146 11.09 9.71 12.13
CA GLY A 146 10.75 9.41 13.51
C GLY A 146 11.92 9.64 14.46
N TYR A 147 13.14 9.23 14.08
CA TYR A 147 14.32 9.47 14.90
C TYR A 147 14.64 10.97 15.06
N ILE A 148 14.52 11.77 13.99
CA ILE A 148 14.71 13.23 14.07
C ILE A 148 13.70 13.85 15.04
N GLU A 149 12.45 13.44 14.92
CA GLU A 149 11.35 13.91 15.75
C GLU A 149 11.58 13.58 17.24
N ASP A 150 11.96 12.33 17.53
CA ASP A 150 12.29 11.83 18.88
C ASP A 150 13.43 12.61 19.54
N LYS A 151 14.36 13.16 18.75
CA LYS A 151 15.44 14.03 19.25
C LYS A 151 15.00 15.48 19.47
N GLY A 152 13.72 15.78 19.28
CA GLY A 152 13.13 17.10 19.41
C GLY A 152 13.21 17.92 18.14
N GLY A 153 13.26 17.27 16.98
CA GLY A 153 13.25 17.91 15.67
C GLY A 153 11.85 18.23 15.14
N PRO A 154 11.78 18.77 13.91
CA PRO A 154 10.53 18.94 13.17
C PRO A 154 9.84 17.62 12.86
N VAL A 155 8.54 17.71 12.56
CA VAL A 155 7.83 16.68 11.80
C VAL A 155 8.16 16.87 10.33
N LEU A 156 8.81 15.87 9.75
CA LEU A 156 9.21 15.84 8.35
C LEU A 156 8.27 14.94 7.56
N ALA A 157 8.13 15.19 6.27
CA ALA A 157 7.31 14.42 5.37
C ALA A 157 8.07 14.15 4.06
N CYS A 158 7.85 12.98 3.48
CA CYS A 158 8.31 12.61 2.16
C CYS A 158 7.09 12.59 1.23
N LEU A 159 7.14 13.46 0.23
CA LEU A 159 6.19 13.49 -0.86
C LEU A 159 6.76 12.67 -2.02
N TRP A 160 6.15 11.52 -2.23
CA TRP A 160 6.42 10.59 -3.31
C TRP A 160 5.62 10.96 -4.55
N GLU A 161 6.15 10.63 -5.71
CA GLU A 161 5.45 10.83 -6.97
C GLU A 161 4.23 9.92 -7.04
N TYR A 162 4.34 8.67 -6.57
CA TYR A 162 3.23 7.72 -6.55
C TYR A 162 3.29 6.72 -5.39
N ILE A 163 2.18 6.01 -5.18
CA ILE A 163 2.10 4.75 -4.43
C ILE A 163 1.47 3.66 -5.30
N ASN A 164 1.96 2.43 -5.20
CA ASN A 164 1.41 1.25 -5.85
C ASN A 164 1.46 0.03 -4.90
N GLN A 165 1.18 -1.17 -5.41
CA GLN A 165 1.22 -2.42 -4.63
C GLN A 165 2.59 -2.71 -3.98
N ASP A 166 3.69 -2.24 -4.58
CA ASP A 166 5.06 -2.48 -4.11
C ASP A 166 5.50 -1.40 -3.09
N GLY A 167 4.66 -0.39 -2.85
CA GLY A 167 4.88 0.70 -1.90
C GLY A 167 4.98 2.06 -2.57
N PHE A 168 5.67 2.99 -1.91
CA PHE A 168 5.86 4.33 -2.43
C PHE A 168 7.02 4.40 -3.43
N GLY A 169 6.90 5.25 -4.45
CA GLY A 169 7.90 5.32 -5.52
C GLY A 169 7.99 6.64 -6.28
N GLY A 170 8.94 6.66 -7.22
CA GLY A 170 9.23 7.79 -8.12
C GLY A 170 10.10 8.89 -7.50
N THR A 171 9.99 10.11 -8.03
CA THR A 171 10.77 11.25 -7.52
C THR A 171 10.25 11.70 -6.16
N THR A 172 11.14 11.82 -5.18
CA THR A 172 10.77 12.23 -3.82
C THR A 172 11.12 13.69 -3.54
N GLN A 173 10.26 14.36 -2.79
CA GLN A 173 10.53 15.66 -2.19
C GLN A 173 10.40 15.56 -0.66
N PHE A 174 11.39 16.06 0.07
CA PHE A 174 11.31 16.15 1.52
C PHE A 174 10.76 17.50 1.95
N LEU A 175 9.79 17.44 2.85
CA LEU A 175 8.99 18.56 3.34
C LEU A 175 9.10 18.65 4.87
N TYR A 176 8.92 19.85 5.38
CA TYR A 176 8.53 20.10 6.77
C TYR A 176 7.02 20.33 6.81
N GLU A 177 6.36 19.71 7.79
CA GLU A 177 4.96 19.99 8.08
C GLU A 177 4.83 20.95 9.27
N ASP A 178 4.18 22.08 9.03
CA ASP A 178 3.93 23.11 10.02
C ASP A 178 2.66 22.83 10.85
N PRO A 179 2.59 23.25 12.13
CA PRO A 179 1.41 23.05 12.98
C PRO A 179 0.09 23.57 12.42
N ASP A 180 0.15 24.56 11.53
CA ASP A 180 -1.02 25.10 10.84
C ASP A 180 -1.43 24.27 9.60
N GLY A 181 -0.79 23.12 9.37
CA GLY A 181 -1.02 22.20 8.25
C GLY A 181 -0.35 22.61 6.93
N GLY A 182 0.55 23.60 6.97
CA GLY A 182 1.33 24.02 5.81
C GLY A 182 2.53 23.12 5.54
N PHE A 183 2.97 23.06 4.29
CA PHE A 183 4.18 22.34 3.90
C PHE A 183 5.26 23.31 3.43
N PHE A 184 6.51 23.04 3.80
CA PHE A 184 7.68 23.80 3.37
C PHE A 184 8.73 22.85 2.82
N GLN A 185 9.45 23.27 1.78
CA GLN A 185 10.54 22.46 1.23
C GLN A 185 11.70 22.42 2.23
N LEU A 186 12.36 21.27 2.35
CA LEU A 186 13.63 21.21 3.08
C LEU A 186 14.77 21.77 2.24
N SER A 187 15.72 22.44 2.90
CA SER A 187 16.86 23.04 2.23
C SER A 187 17.79 21.99 1.64
N THR A 188 18.44 22.33 0.52
CA THR A 188 19.38 21.44 -0.17
C THR A 188 20.60 21.06 0.66
N ALA A 189 20.92 21.85 1.69
CA ALA A 189 21.97 21.52 2.66
C ALA A 189 21.56 20.32 3.52
N PHE A 190 20.33 20.32 4.02
CA PHE A 190 19.80 19.24 4.85
C PHE A 190 19.54 17.96 4.04
N THR A 191 18.87 18.07 2.90
CA THR A 191 18.59 16.92 2.04
C THR A 191 19.89 16.32 1.47
N GLY A 192 20.86 17.16 1.08
CA GLY A 192 22.18 16.71 0.67
C GLY A 192 22.98 16.05 1.80
N TRP A 193 22.70 16.36 3.06
CA TRP A 193 23.30 15.64 4.19
C TRP A 193 22.66 14.27 4.41
N LEU A 194 21.34 14.15 4.27
CA LEU A 194 20.63 12.86 4.31
C LEU A 194 21.06 11.91 3.18
N SER A 195 21.38 12.44 2.00
CA SER A 195 21.99 11.66 0.90
C SER A 195 23.50 11.49 1.00
N GLY A 196 24.14 12.08 2.02
CA GLY A 196 25.58 11.97 2.26
C GLY A 196 26.48 12.89 1.42
N GLU A 197 25.92 13.62 0.44
CA GLU A 197 26.60 14.63 -0.37
C GLU A 197 27.21 15.78 0.46
N LYS A 198 26.57 16.14 1.58
CA LYS A 198 27.04 17.14 2.52
C LYS A 198 27.60 16.50 3.78
N ALA A 199 28.63 17.11 4.35
CA ALA A 199 29.26 16.64 5.58
C ALA A 199 28.44 16.98 6.83
N THR A 200 27.65 18.05 6.79
CA THR A 200 26.85 18.55 7.91
C THR A 200 25.45 18.96 7.43
N PRO A 201 24.42 18.84 8.28
CA PRO A 201 23.05 19.27 7.95
C PRO A 201 22.88 20.79 7.95
N GLY A 202 23.88 21.53 8.44
CA GLY A 202 23.76 22.97 8.74
C GLY A 202 22.98 23.23 10.04
N PRO A 203 22.90 24.49 10.48
CA PRO A 203 22.06 24.90 11.61
C PRO A 203 20.59 24.54 11.36
N VAL A 204 19.85 24.16 12.39
CA VAL A 204 18.46 23.65 12.24
C VAL A 204 17.54 24.73 11.65
N GLU A 205 17.76 25.99 12.02
CA GLU A 205 17.06 27.14 11.48
C GLU A 205 17.27 27.36 9.96
N SER A 206 18.27 26.71 9.37
CA SER A 206 18.55 26.74 7.93
C SER A 206 17.97 25.55 7.16
N TRP A 207 17.27 24.63 7.83
CA TRP A 207 16.66 23.47 7.20
C TRP A 207 15.36 23.83 6.47
N LEU A 208 14.68 24.90 6.88
CA LEU A 208 13.47 25.38 6.24
C LEU A 208 13.80 26.16 4.97
N GLY A 209 13.23 25.73 3.86
CA GLY A 209 13.21 26.44 2.59
C GLY A 209 11.95 27.26 2.38
N GLU A 210 11.60 27.46 1.12
CA GLU A 210 10.37 28.15 0.71
C GLU A 210 9.13 27.28 0.99
N PRO A 211 7.94 27.89 1.13
CA PRO A 211 6.68 27.14 1.14
C PRO A 211 6.59 26.19 -0.05
N ALA A 212 6.11 24.97 0.18
CA ALA A 212 5.82 24.04 -0.90
C ALA A 212 4.58 24.50 -1.67
N ASP A 213 4.50 24.13 -2.95
CA ASP A 213 3.26 24.30 -3.71
C ASP A 213 2.14 23.50 -3.03
N ALA A 214 0.92 24.03 -3.05
CA ALA A 214 -0.22 23.31 -2.51
C ALA A 214 -0.46 22.01 -3.29
N PHE A 215 -0.62 20.90 -2.58
CA PHE A 215 -0.94 19.60 -3.16
C PHE A 215 -2.05 18.92 -2.34
N GLU A 216 -2.80 18.05 -3.01
CA GLU A 216 -3.76 17.15 -2.37
C GLU A 216 -3.21 15.73 -2.58
N PRO A 217 -2.74 15.05 -1.51
CA PRO A 217 -2.16 13.73 -1.66
C PRO A 217 -3.25 12.73 -2.06
N ALA A 218 -2.97 11.90 -3.07
CA ALA A 218 -3.82 10.76 -3.43
C ALA A 218 -3.82 9.71 -2.31
N PHE A 219 -2.69 9.57 -1.61
CA PHE A 219 -2.54 8.66 -0.47
C PHE A 219 -1.63 9.25 0.60
N THR A 220 -1.87 8.86 1.85
CA THR A 220 -0.96 9.14 2.97
C THR A 220 -0.97 7.99 3.96
N ASP A 221 0.20 7.67 4.52
CA ASP A 221 0.30 6.76 5.68
C ASP A 221 -0.09 7.47 7.00
N HIS A 222 -0.49 8.74 6.92
CA HIS A 222 -0.83 9.65 8.01
C HIS A 222 0.34 10.04 8.93
N VAL A 223 1.58 9.67 8.59
CA VAL A 223 2.76 9.97 9.42
C VAL A 223 3.77 10.80 8.68
N TYR A 224 4.43 10.19 7.70
CA TYR A 224 5.65 10.72 7.09
C TYR A 224 5.63 10.56 5.58
N ASN A 225 4.70 9.79 5.01
CA ASN A 225 4.67 9.52 3.58
C ASN A 225 3.37 9.99 2.95
N TYR A 226 3.51 10.74 1.86
CA TYR A 226 2.44 11.26 1.02
C TYR A 226 2.72 10.87 -0.42
N ALA A 227 1.73 10.42 -1.17
CA ALA A 227 1.86 10.21 -2.61
C ALA A 227 1.00 11.22 -3.36
N LEU A 228 1.57 11.87 -4.38
CA LEU A 228 0.83 12.74 -5.30
C LEU A 228 -0.14 11.95 -6.17
N ASP A 229 0.16 10.69 -6.40
CA ASP A 229 -0.55 9.85 -7.34
C ASP A 229 -0.74 8.44 -6.81
N ASP A 230 -1.89 7.85 -7.08
CA ASP A 230 -2.17 6.43 -6.94
C ASP A 230 -2.20 5.76 -8.32
N ARG A 231 -1.44 6.31 -9.29
CA ARG A 231 -1.30 5.84 -10.68
C ARG A 231 -0.84 4.38 -10.73
N THR A 232 -1.79 3.47 -10.65
CA THR A 232 -1.63 2.07 -11.01
C THR A 232 -2.04 1.84 -12.45
N ALA A 233 -1.62 0.70 -13.02
CA ALA A 233 -2.14 0.27 -14.32
C ALA A 233 -3.69 0.21 -14.30
N GLY A 234 -4.27 -0.20 -13.16
CA GLY A 234 -5.69 -0.17 -12.87
C GLY A 234 -6.30 1.23 -13.01
N THR A 235 -5.72 2.27 -12.41
CA THR A 235 -6.26 3.63 -12.53
C THR A 235 -6.13 4.18 -13.96
N VAL A 236 -5.09 3.81 -14.71
CA VAL A 236 -4.97 4.10 -16.16
C VAL A 236 -6.10 3.43 -16.95
N LEU A 237 -6.41 2.17 -16.65
CA LEU A 237 -7.53 1.44 -17.27
C LEU A 237 -8.89 2.04 -16.87
N HIS A 238 -9.10 2.42 -15.61
CA HIS A 238 -10.30 3.12 -15.16
C HIS A 238 -10.53 4.42 -15.94
N ALA A 239 -9.48 5.23 -16.14
CA ALA A 239 -9.56 6.45 -16.93
C ALA A 239 -9.99 6.16 -18.38
N ALA A 240 -9.41 5.14 -19.02
CA ALA A 240 -9.79 4.73 -20.37
C ALA A 240 -11.25 4.24 -20.45
N LEU A 241 -11.71 3.47 -19.45
CA LEU A 241 -13.10 2.99 -19.37
C LEU A 241 -14.10 4.13 -19.16
N ALA A 242 -13.70 5.17 -18.41
CA ALA A 242 -14.53 6.34 -18.16
C ALA A 242 -14.85 7.12 -19.44
N GLU A 243 -13.96 7.15 -20.44
CA GLU A 243 -14.22 7.77 -21.75
C GLU A 243 -15.43 7.15 -22.47
N TYR A 244 -15.73 5.88 -22.19
CA TYR A 244 -16.88 5.14 -22.72
C TYR A 244 -18.08 5.09 -21.76
N ASN A 245 -18.05 5.83 -20.65
CA ASN A 245 -19.05 5.77 -19.57
C ASN A 245 -19.23 4.35 -18.99
N ILE A 246 -18.16 3.56 -18.96
CA ILE A 246 -18.17 2.22 -18.38
C ILE A 246 -17.82 2.34 -16.90
N LYS A 247 -18.75 1.90 -16.05
CA LYS A 247 -18.50 1.78 -14.60
C LYS A 247 -17.94 0.40 -14.31
N THR A 248 -17.02 0.34 -13.37
CA THR A 248 -16.36 -0.88 -12.91
C THR A 248 -16.54 -1.02 -11.40
N MET A 249 -16.28 -2.23 -10.91
CA MET A 249 -16.04 -2.50 -9.50
C MET A 249 -14.68 -3.16 -9.40
N THR A 250 -13.82 -2.65 -8.53
CA THR A 250 -12.60 -3.36 -8.16
C THR A 250 -13.01 -4.62 -7.38
N GLY A 251 -12.51 -5.79 -7.76
CA GLY A 251 -12.73 -7.00 -6.98
C GLY A 251 -12.06 -6.91 -5.60
N ASP A 252 -12.39 -7.85 -4.71
CA ASP A 252 -12.10 -7.81 -3.26
C ASP A 252 -10.60 -7.77 -2.86
N ALA A 253 -9.67 -7.60 -3.80
CA ALA A 253 -8.25 -7.45 -3.51
C ALA A 253 -7.44 -6.61 -4.54
N GLY A 254 -8.09 -5.78 -5.38
CA GLY A 254 -7.32 -4.91 -6.30
C GLY A 254 -6.68 -5.63 -7.49
N LEU A 255 -7.22 -6.78 -7.89
CA LEU A 255 -6.54 -7.73 -8.81
C LEU A 255 -7.14 -7.73 -10.21
N SER A 256 -8.41 -7.38 -10.23
CA SER A 256 -9.21 -7.36 -11.43
C SER A 256 -10.30 -6.32 -11.32
N LEU A 257 -10.75 -5.85 -12.48
CA LEU A 257 -11.94 -5.02 -12.61
C LEU A 257 -13.08 -5.89 -13.10
N ALA A 258 -14.15 -5.94 -12.31
CA ALA A 258 -15.40 -6.54 -12.72
C ALA A 258 -16.29 -5.47 -13.39
N ILE A 259 -16.85 -5.80 -14.55
CA ILE A 259 -17.65 -4.88 -15.38
C ILE A 259 -18.96 -5.56 -15.79
N PRO A 260 -20.12 -4.94 -15.52
CA PRO A 260 -21.40 -5.50 -15.97
C PRO A 260 -21.49 -5.45 -17.50
N LEU A 261 -21.92 -6.55 -18.12
CA LEU A 261 -22.14 -6.61 -19.57
C LEU A 261 -23.27 -5.67 -20.03
N ASN A 262 -24.21 -5.36 -19.14
CA ASN A 262 -25.41 -4.55 -19.38
C ASN A 262 -25.51 -3.42 -18.33
N ASN A 263 -26.72 -2.94 -18.05
CA ASN A 263 -26.97 -1.89 -17.04
C ASN A 263 -27.29 -2.46 -15.65
N THR A 264 -26.97 -3.73 -15.39
CA THR A 264 -27.14 -4.34 -14.06
C THR A 264 -26.37 -3.51 -13.01
N PRO A 265 -26.98 -3.20 -11.85
CA PRO A 265 -26.29 -2.54 -10.76
C PRO A 265 -25.02 -3.30 -10.34
N LEU A 266 -23.93 -2.58 -10.01
CA LEU A 266 -22.64 -3.20 -9.69
C LEU A 266 -22.74 -4.28 -8.59
N HIS A 267 -23.57 -4.07 -7.58
CA HIS A 267 -23.77 -5.02 -6.47
C HIS A 267 -24.50 -6.32 -6.87
N GLU A 268 -25.11 -6.39 -8.06
CA GLU A 268 -25.78 -7.60 -8.57
C GLU A 268 -24.96 -8.32 -9.65
N MET A 269 -23.82 -7.75 -10.09
CA MET A 269 -23.17 -8.20 -11.33
C MET A 269 -22.67 -9.64 -11.26
N PHE A 270 -22.15 -10.07 -10.10
CA PHE A 270 -21.62 -11.42 -9.92
C PHE A 270 -22.69 -12.51 -9.97
N ASN A 271 -23.98 -12.16 -9.83
CA ASN A 271 -25.09 -13.09 -10.03
C ASN A 271 -25.46 -13.27 -11.51
N GLN A 272 -24.71 -12.66 -12.42
CA GLN A 272 -24.96 -12.65 -13.85
C GLN A 272 -23.65 -12.82 -14.63
N ARG A 273 -23.77 -12.89 -15.96
CA ARG A 273 -22.59 -12.78 -16.82
C ARG A 273 -22.00 -11.38 -16.70
N HIS A 274 -20.70 -11.32 -16.48
CA HIS A 274 -19.94 -10.08 -16.33
C HIS A 274 -18.62 -10.22 -17.08
N LEU A 275 -17.90 -9.11 -17.23
CA LEU A 275 -16.54 -9.12 -17.70
C LEU A 275 -15.60 -9.04 -16.51
N LEU A 276 -14.49 -9.73 -16.61
CA LEU A 276 -13.35 -9.59 -15.74
C LEU A 276 -12.18 -9.05 -16.58
N VAL A 277 -11.56 -7.96 -16.11
CA VAL A 277 -10.29 -7.49 -16.65
C VAL A 277 -9.22 -7.79 -15.63
N SER A 278 -8.23 -8.58 -16.01
CA SER A 278 -7.06 -8.89 -15.18
C SER A 278 -5.79 -8.46 -15.91
N SER A 279 -4.73 -8.15 -15.16
CA SER A 279 -3.40 -8.07 -15.76
C SER A 279 -2.86 -9.47 -16.04
N HIS A 280 -1.95 -9.59 -17.00
CA HIS A 280 -1.02 -10.72 -17.05
C HIS A 280 -0.03 -10.68 -15.88
N GLY A 281 0.22 -9.47 -15.38
CA GLY A 281 0.88 -9.27 -14.11
C GLY A 281 0.01 -9.73 -12.95
N PRO A 282 0.62 -9.78 -11.76
CA PRO A 282 -0.03 -10.26 -10.57
C PRO A 282 -1.38 -9.60 -10.21
N SER A 283 -1.46 -8.28 -10.39
CA SER A 283 -2.56 -7.45 -9.90
C SER A 283 -2.78 -6.28 -10.87
N ILE A 284 -3.88 -5.54 -10.77
CA ILE A 284 -4.04 -4.28 -11.53
C ILE A 284 -3.36 -3.10 -10.83
N ASP A 285 -2.91 -3.27 -9.58
CA ASP A 285 -2.33 -2.21 -8.74
C ASP A 285 -0.80 -2.04 -8.90
N HIS A 286 -0.21 -2.59 -9.97
CA HIS A 286 1.19 -2.40 -10.32
C HIS A 286 1.45 -1.05 -11.01
N ALA A 287 2.72 -0.63 -11.03
CA ALA A 287 3.14 0.55 -11.77
C ALA A 287 2.81 0.43 -13.27
N PRO A 288 2.30 1.49 -13.94
CA PRO A 288 2.04 1.46 -15.38
C PRO A 288 3.25 1.08 -16.25
N GLU A 289 4.47 1.36 -15.80
CA GLU A 289 5.72 0.98 -16.45
C GLU A 289 6.03 -0.53 -16.39
N ASP A 290 5.50 -1.24 -15.39
CA ASP A 290 5.66 -2.69 -15.22
C ASP A 290 4.57 -3.50 -15.94
N HIS A 291 3.74 -2.82 -16.72
CA HIS A 291 2.57 -3.41 -17.35
C HIS A 291 2.94 -4.39 -18.47
N THR A 292 2.49 -5.64 -18.33
CA THR A 292 2.74 -6.73 -19.29
C THR A 292 1.50 -7.14 -20.11
N GLY A 293 0.38 -6.44 -19.92
CA GLY A 293 -0.83 -6.53 -20.73
C GLY A 293 -2.11 -6.90 -19.99
N TRP A 294 -3.25 -6.51 -20.57
CA TRP A 294 -4.58 -6.83 -20.09
C TRP A 294 -5.15 -8.10 -20.74
N ILE A 295 -5.88 -8.87 -19.94
CA ILE A 295 -6.79 -9.92 -20.39
C ILE A 295 -8.21 -9.48 -20.04
N VAL A 296 -9.10 -9.48 -21.02
CA VAL A 296 -10.53 -9.22 -20.79
C VAL A 296 -11.32 -10.45 -21.18
N GLN A 297 -12.05 -11.03 -20.23
CA GLN A 297 -12.81 -12.27 -20.44
C GLN A 297 -14.22 -12.17 -19.88
N ILE A 298 -15.17 -12.87 -20.52
CA ILE A 298 -16.54 -12.99 -20.01
C ILE A 298 -16.55 -14.11 -18.96
N HIS A 299 -17.18 -13.86 -17.82
CA HIS A 299 -17.43 -14.86 -16.79
C HIS A 299 -18.94 -15.11 -16.64
N ASP A 300 -19.33 -16.32 -16.24
CA ASP A 300 -20.70 -16.65 -15.86
C ASP A 300 -21.01 -16.27 -14.41
N ALA A 301 -22.24 -16.53 -13.96
CA ALA A 301 -22.68 -16.23 -12.59
C ALA A 301 -22.01 -17.08 -11.50
N LEU A 302 -21.22 -18.09 -11.89
CA LEU A 302 -20.39 -18.88 -10.99
C LEU A 302 -18.92 -18.44 -11.03
N GLY A 303 -18.60 -17.38 -11.80
CA GLY A 303 -17.25 -16.89 -11.97
C GLY A 303 -16.40 -17.71 -12.95
N HIS A 304 -16.97 -18.63 -13.73
CA HIS A 304 -16.20 -19.38 -14.72
C HIS A 304 -16.04 -18.59 -16.02
N PRO A 305 -14.85 -18.61 -16.66
CA PRO A 305 -14.66 -17.97 -17.96
C PRO A 305 -15.52 -18.65 -19.04
N VAL A 306 -16.08 -17.84 -19.94
CA VAL A 306 -16.97 -18.24 -21.02
C VAL A 306 -16.37 -17.83 -22.37
N GLY A 307 -15.79 -18.80 -23.07
CA GLY A 307 -15.20 -18.58 -24.40
C GLY A 307 -13.81 -17.95 -24.36
N ASP A 308 -13.35 -17.52 -25.53
CA ASP A 308 -12.04 -16.89 -25.69
C ASP A 308 -12.05 -15.44 -25.13
N PRO A 309 -10.89 -14.92 -24.67
CA PRO A 309 -10.77 -13.52 -24.28
C PRO A 309 -11.20 -12.57 -25.39
N ILE A 310 -11.90 -11.50 -25.04
CA ILE A 310 -12.32 -10.46 -26.00
C ILE A 310 -11.17 -9.50 -26.32
N HIS A 311 -10.21 -9.39 -25.40
CA HIS A 311 -8.96 -8.67 -25.55
C HIS A 311 -7.89 -9.45 -24.78
N ALA A 312 -6.73 -9.60 -25.39
CA ALA A 312 -5.53 -10.15 -24.77
C ALA A 312 -4.34 -9.48 -25.42
N ALA A 313 -3.52 -8.80 -24.64
CA ALA A 313 -2.29 -8.16 -25.09
C ALA A 313 -1.12 -8.60 -24.23
N GLY A 314 0.08 -8.60 -24.82
CA GLY A 314 1.28 -9.09 -24.17
C GLY A 314 1.31 -10.61 -23.97
N ASP A 315 2.35 -11.08 -23.29
CA ASP A 315 2.57 -12.49 -22.96
C ASP A 315 2.83 -12.70 -21.46
N GLY A 316 2.65 -11.64 -20.66
CA GLY A 316 2.96 -11.61 -19.24
C GLY A 316 4.43 -11.49 -18.89
N THR A 317 5.33 -11.37 -19.87
CA THR A 317 6.77 -11.22 -19.65
C THR A 317 7.34 -9.94 -20.25
N ALA A 318 6.86 -9.55 -21.44
CA ALA A 318 7.31 -8.32 -22.10
C ALA A 318 6.50 -7.11 -21.63
N LEU A 319 7.20 -6.04 -21.24
CA LEU A 319 6.58 -4.75 -20.94
C LEU A 319 5.90 -4.16 -22.19
N ILE A 320 4.69 -3.64 -22.01
CA ILE A 320 3.93 -2.95 -23.06
C ILE A 320 3.44 -1.59 -22.54
N ASN A 321 3.11 -0.69 -23.46
CA ASN A 321 2.62 0.64 -23.08
C ASN A 321 1.22 0.56 -22.44
N CYS A 322 1.15 0.70 -21.12
CA CYS A 322 -0.10 0.62 -20.35
C CYS A 322 -1.20 1.53 -20.89
N THR A 323 -0.92 2.80 -21.20
CA THR A 323 -1.93 3.72 -21.74
C THR A 323 -2.56 3.22 -23.04
N THR A 324 -1.73 2.73 -23.97
CA THR A 324 -2.20 2.21 -25.26
C THR A 324 -3.01 0.93 -25.08
N ASP A 325 -2.54 0.01 -24.23
CA ASP A 325 -3.25 -1.24 -24.00
C ASP A 325 -4.56 -1.04 -23.24
N SER A 326 -4.57 -0.19 -22.20
CA SER A 326 -5.77 0.23 -21.48
C SER A 326 -6.84 0.83 -22.40
N ALA A 327 -6.43 1.69 -23.34
CA ALA A 327 -7.34 2.25 -24.34
C ALA A 327 -7.90 1.17 -25.29
N ALA A 328 -7.06 0.22 -25.73
CA ALA A 328 -7.49 -0.89 -26.57
C ALA A 328 -8.49 -1.83 -25.86
N ALA A 329 -8.18 -2.20 -24.61
CA ALA A 329 -9.06 -2.99 -23.76
C ALA A 329 -10.41 -2.30 -23.54
N ALA A 330 -10.41 -1.00 -23.19
CA ALA A 330 -11.63 -0.21 -22.99
C ALA A 330 -12.49 -0.15 -24.27
N ALA A 331 -11.87 0.05 -25.43
CA ALA A 331 -12.55 0.04 -26.72
C ALA A 331 -13.18 -1.32 -27.05
N ALA A 332 -12.48 -2.43 -26.77
CA ALA A 332 -12.99 -3.79 -26.96
C ALA A 332 -14.22 -4.06 -26.07
N ILE A 333 -14.17 -3.65 -24.80
CA ILE A 333 -15.28 -3.75 -23.85
C ILE A 333 -16.48 -2.93 -24.34
N ALA A 334 -16.25 -1.69 -24.77
CA ALA A 334 -17.30 -0.82 -25.30
C ALA A 334 -17.99 -1.43 -26.53
N ALA A 335 -17.20 -1.99 -27.46
CA ALA A 335 -17.71 -2.65 -28.66
C ALA A 335 -18.58 -3.88 -28.31
N LEU A 336 -18.14 -4.70 -27.34
CA LEU A 336 -18.93 -5.84 -26.88
C LEU A 336 -20.27 -5.39 -26.26
N ARG A 337 -20.26 -4.37 -25.38
CA ARG A 337 -21.49 -3.86 -24.74
C ARG A 337 -22.46 -3.26 -25.76
N ALA A 338 -21.96 -2.61 -26.80
CA ALA A 338 -22.79 -2.08 -27.88
C ALA A 338 -23.43 -3.19 -28.76
N ALA A 339 -22.79 -4.35 -28.87
CA ALA A 339 -23.30 -5.50 -29.61
C ALA A 339 -24.27 -6.39 -28.79
N ALA A 340 -24.25 -6.28 -27.46
CA ALA A 340 -25.14 -7.04 -26.59
C ALA A 340 -26.60 -6.62 -26.83
N PRO A 341 -27.53 -7.58 -27.07
CA PRO A 341 -28.94 -7.24 -27.22
C PRO A 341 -29.43 -6.60 -25.92
N ALA A 342 -30.25 -5.54 -26.03
CA ALA A 342 -30.91 -4.95 -24.87
C ALA A 342 -31.66 -6.08 -24.13
N ALA A 343 -31.29 -6.31 -22.88
CA ALA A 343 -32.02 -7.24 -22.03
C ALA A 343 -33.44 -6.70 -21.87
N ASN A 344 -34.40 -7.37 -22.51
CA ASN A 344 -35.83 -7.12 -22.33
C ASN A 344 -36.29 -7.66 -20.98
#